data_AF-X0ZND6-F1
#
_entry.id   AF-X0ZND6-F1
#
_cell.length_a   1.000
_cell.length_b   1.000
_cell.length_c   1.000
_cell.angle_alpha   90.00
_cell.angle_beta   90.00
_cell.angle_gamma   90.00
#
_symmetry.space_group_name_H-M   'P 1'
#
loop_
_entity.id
_entity.type
_entity.pdbx_description
1 polymer ?
#
loop_
_entity_poly.entity_id
_entity_poly.type
_entity_poly.pdbx_seq_one_letter_code
_entity_poly.pdbx_strand_id
1 'polypeptide(L)'
;MIQKQGGDYVVAVEEVPFGEEGEEIDYSKMFYVMGIEDADMIHQFQEGAITLVEGNLFERTDIEQNVAFIEKNFAERNRLKLGSEFIINNEKIKVCGIYEFKKIEQPEEFGGYFGDETIYIPFKTAQRLLSRRWRGGVVADAEGKAEMLTVKVDFLDNVQKTINYINNTLSDGK
;
A
#
# COMPACT_ATOMS: atom_id res chain seq x y z
N MET A 1 -6.87 -15.65 35.13
CA MET A 1 -7.35 -16.72 36.03
C MET A 1 -7.20 -18.03 35.25
N ILE A 2 -6.26 -18.89 35.63
CA ILE A 2 -5.86 -20.06 34.82
C ILE A 2 -6.63 -21.30 35.31
N GLN A 3 -7.44 -21.92 34.45
CA GLN A 3 -7.88 -23.29 34.63
C GLN A 3 -7.01 -24.21 33.75
N LYS A 4 -6.49 -25.28 34.36
CA LYS A 4 -5.68 -26.32 33.71
C LYS A 4 -6.58 -27.42 33.14
N GLN A 5 -6.42 -27.75 31.86
CA GLN A 5 -6.42 -29.12 31.35
C GLN A 5 -5.41 -29.26 30.20
N GLY A 6 -4.80 -30.45 30.12
CA GLY A 6 -3.64 -30.75 29.29
C GLY A 6 -3.86 -30.59 27.79
N GLY A 7 -2.80 -30.13 27.15
CA GLY A 7 -2.65 -29.89 25.72
C GLY A 7 -1.47 -28.92 25.56
N ASP A 8 -0.59 -29.19 24.62
CA ASP A 8 0.60 -28.37 24.36
C ASP A 8 0.23 -26.88 24.32
N TYR A 9 0.84 -26.09 25.22
CA TYR A 9 0.68 -24.65 25.22
C TYR A 9 1.45 -24.10 24.02
N VAL A 10 0.77 -23.84 22.91
CA VAL A 10 1.22 -22.80 21.99
C VAL A 10 0.93 -21.49 22.71
N VAL A 11 1.94 -20.94 23.37
CA VAL A 11 1.90 -19.54 23.80
C VAL A 11 2.03 -18.72 22.52
N ALA A 12 0.89 -18.42 21.89
CA ALA A 12 0.83 -17.34 20.92
C ALA A 12 0.99 -16.04 21.74
N VAL A 13 2.23 -15.60 21.92
CA VAL A 13 2.49 -14.20 22.29
C VAL A 13 2.15 -13.41 21.04
N GLU A 14 0.92 -12.92 20.98
CA GLU A 14 0.54 -11.92 20.00
C GLU A 14 1.27 -10.63 20.43
N GLU A 15 2.42 -10.36 19.82
CA GLU A 15 3.15 -9.13 20.05
C GLU A 15 2.30 -7.97 19.53
N VAL A 16 1.60 -7.30 20.43
CA VAL A 16 0.92 -6.04 20.12
C VAL A 16 2.00 -5.01 19.81
N PRO A 17 2.07 -4.47 18.58
CA PRO A 17 3.03 -3.46 18.22
C PRO A 17 2.62 -2.16 18.89
N PHE A 18 3.61 -1.48 19.46
CA PHE A 18 3.45 -0.19 20.13
C PHE A 18 4.00 0.93 19.25
N GLY A 19 3.37 2.10 19.28
CA GLY A 19 3.91 3.33 18.69
C GLY A 19 5.20 3.79 19.39
N GLU A 20 5.87 4.82 18.86
CA GLU A 20 7.12 5.35 19.43
C GLU A 20 6.98 5.82 20.89
N GLU A 21 5.77 6.15 21.35
CA GLU A 21 5.47 6.58 22.72
C GLU A 21 4.80 5.51 23.59
N GLY A 22 4.75 4.24 23.15
CA GLY A 22 4.12 3.16 23.92
C GLY A 22 2.59 3.13 23.85
N GLU A 23 1.98 3.92 22.95
CA GLU A 23 0.56 3.80 22.63
C GLU A 23 0.29 2.48 21.90
N GLU A 24 -0.80 1.80 22.30
CA GLU A 24 -1.33 0.64 21.60
C GLU A 24 -1.74 1.04 20.18
N ILE A 25 -1.23 0.33 19.17
CA ILE A 25 -1.59 0.61 17.78
C ILE A 25 -3.03 0.17 17.55
N ASP A 26 -3.91 1.16 17.33
CA ASP A 26 -5.26 0.90 16.87
C ASP A 26 -5.23 0.48 15.40
N TYR A 27 -5.19 -0.83 15.18
CA TYR A 27 -5.19 -1.45 13.86
C TYR A 27 -6.38 -1.05 13.00
N SER A 28 -7.51 -0.65 13.60
CA SER A 28 -8.68 -0.16 12.84
C SER A 28 -8.43 1.18 12.13
N LYS A 29 -7.33 1.85 12.45
CA LYS A 29 -6.89 3.12 11.85
C LYS A 29 -5.68 2.96 10.95
N MET A 30 -5.16 1.74 10.78
CA MET A 30 -4.05 1.51 9.86
C MET A 30 -4.52 1.65 8.42
N PHE A 31 -3.65 2.21 7.60
CA PHE A 31 -3.81 2.33 6.16
C PHE A 31 -2.49 1.94 5.50
N TYR A 32 -2.58 1.53 4.23
CA TYR A 32 -1.41 1.20 3.44
C TYR A 32 -1.10 2.33 2.48
N VAL A 33 0.18 2.56 2.23
CA VAL A 33 0.62 3.54 1.22
C VAL A 33 1.45 2.80 0.19
N MET A 34 1.07 2.90 -1.07
CA MET A 34 1.76 2.26 -2.19
C MET A 34 2.21 3.31 -3.21
N GLY A 35 3.51 3.31 -3.50
CA GLY A 35 4.09 4.09 -4.58
C GLY A 35 3.94 3.37 -5.91
N ILE A 36 3.30 4.01 -6.89
CA ILE A 36 3.14 3.48 -8.25
C ILE A 36 3.58 4.53 -9.27
N GLU A 37 4.06 4.09 -10.44
CA GLU A 37 4.45 5.02 -11.51
C GLU A 37 3.25 5.51 -12.32
N ASP A 38 2.22 4.67 -12.44
CA ASP A 38 1.05 4.91 -13.26
C ASP A 38 -0.14 4.12 -12.69
N ALA A 39 -1.34 4.63 -12.87
CA ALA A 39 -2.55 4.00 -12.36
C ALA A 39 -2.88 2.68 -13.07
N ASP A 40 -2.34 2.45 -14.27
CA ASP A 40 -2.40 1.14 -14.91
C ASP A 40 -1.71 0.04 -14.09
N MET A 41 -0.80 0.38 -13.16
CA MET A 41 -0.15 -0.59 -12.27
C MET A 41 -1.07 -1.09 -11.14
N ILE A 42 -2.23 -0.46 -10.93
CA ILE A 42 -3.20 -0.88 -9.92
C ILE A 42 -3.98 -2.08 -10.46
N HIS A 43 -3.60 -3.27 -10.04
CA HIS A 43 -4.20 -4.53 -10.51
C HIS A 43 -5.73 -4.55 -10.32
N GLN A 44 -6.21 -4.10 -9.17
CA GLN A 44 -7.63 -4.02 -8.86
C GLN A 44 -8.39 -3.08 -9.80
N PHE A 45 -7.71 -2.05 -10.34
CA PHE A 45 -8.30 -1.15 -11.32
C PHE A 45 -8.41 -1.85 -12.69
N GLN A 46 -7.38 -2.60 -13.09
CA GLN A 46 -7.38 -3.39 -14.33
C GLN A 46 -8.46 -4.48 -14.35
N GLU A 47 -8.66 -5.15 -13.21
CA GLU A 47 -9.70 -6.17 -13.05
C GLU A 47 -11.10 -5.57 -12.87
N GLY A 48 -11.19 -4.24 -12.75
CA GLY A 48 -12.43 -3.53 -12.48
C GLY A 48 -13.01 -3.84 -11.10
N ALA A 49 -12.19 -4.30 -10.16
CA ALA A 49 -12.54 -4.51 -8.76
C ALA A 49 -12.63 -3.19 -7.98
N ILE A 50 -11.90 -2.16 -8.39
CA ILE A 50 -12.10 -0.77 -7.94
C ILE A 50 -12.53 0.12 -9.09
N THR A 51 -13.22 1.21 -8.77
CA THR A 51 -13.66 2.23 -9.73
C THR A 51 -13.38 3.63 -9.20
N LEU A 52 -12.98 4.52 -10.10
CA LEU A 52 -12.86 5.94 -9.82
C LEU A 52 -14.26 6.52 -9.54
N VAL A 53 -14.43 7.13 -8.38
CA VAL A 53 -15.68 7.76 -7.93
C VAL A 53 -15.65 9.26 -8.21
N GLU A 54 -14.52 9.91 -7.91
CA GLU A 54 -14.34 11.36 -8.04
C GLU A 54 -12.90 11.71 -8.40
N GLY A 55 -12.69 12.77 -9.19
CA GLY A 55 -11.38 13.29 -9.52
C GLY A 55 -10.74 12.57 -10.71
N ASN A 56 -9.42 12.41 -10.64
CA ASN A 56 -8.60 11.80 -11.69
C ASN A 56 -7.63 10.78 -11.10
N LEU A 57 -7.15 9.89 -11.95
CA LEU A 57 -5.93 9.13 -11.70
C LEU A 57 -4.74 10.07 -11.97
N PHE A 58 -3.66 9.95 -11.20
CA PHE A 58 -2.42 10.63 -11.54
C PHE A 58 -1.72 9.89 -12.68
N GLU A 59 -1.12 10.64 -13.60
CA GLU A 59 -0.39 10.10 -14.74
C GLU A 59 1.11 10.06 -14.45
N ARG A 60 1.89 9.39 -15.31
CA ARG A 60 3.36 9.39 -15.22
C ARG A 60 3.97 10.80 -15.23
N THR A 61 3.30 11.77 -15.86
CA THR A 61 3.73 13.17 -15.87
C THR A 61 3.56 13.86 -14.51
N ASP A 62 2.74 13.30 -13.63
CA ASP A 62 2.49 13.80 -12.29
C ASP A 62 3.41 13.16 -11.25
N ILE A 63 4.42 12.39 -11.68
CA ILE A 63 5.23 11.54 -10.79
C ILE A 63 5.93 12.31 -9.66
N GLU A 64 6.25 13.58 -9.87
CA GLU A 64 6.88 14.45 -8.87
C GLU A 64 5.89 15.20 -7.98
N GLN A 65 4.58 15.08 -8.25
CA GLN A 65 3.55 15.78 -7.50
C GLN A 65 3.19 15.05 -6.21
N ASN A 66 2.96 15.83 -5.14
CA ASN A 66 2.44 15.33 -3.88
C ASN A 66 0.92 15.14 -3.95
N VAL A 67 0.50 14.16 -4.71
CA VAL A 67 -0.90 13.79 -4.90
C VAL A 67 -1.18 12.36 -4.45
N ALA A 68 -2.44 12.09 -4.09
CA ALA A 68 -2.90 10.77 -3.71
C ALA A 68 -4.22 10.40 -4.37
N PHE A 69 -4.34 9.13 -4.69
CA PHE A 69 -5.57 8.44 -5.06
C PHE A 69 -6.00 7.54 -3.91
N ILE A 70 -7.12 7.88 -3.26
CA ILE A 70 -7.50 7.32 -1.95
C ILE A 70 -8.79 6.53 -1.99
N GLU A 71 -8.93 5.58 -1.08
CA GLU A 71 -10.16 4.82 -0.91
C GLU A 71 -11.26 5.67 -0.26
N LYS A 72 -12.52 5.43 -0.64
CA LYS A 72 -13.69 6.21 -0.24
C LYS A 72 -13.98 6.16 1.26
N ASN A 73 -13.94 4.99 1.91
CA ASN A 73 -14.13 4.90 3.36
C ASN A 73 -13.01 5.64 4.10
N PHE A 74 -11.77 5.57 3.62
CA PHE A 74 -10.68 6.38 4.15
C PHE A 74 -10.99 7.89 4.03
N ALA A 75 -11.48 8.32 2.86
CA ALA A 75 -11.87 9.72 2.64
C ALA A 75 -13.00 10.15 3.58
N GLU A 76 -14.07 9.35 3.70
CA GLU A 76 -15.24 9.62 4.53
C GLU A 76 -14.88 9.69 6.02
N ARG A 77 -14.12 8.70 6.53
CA ARG A 77 -13.66 8.65 7.93
C ARG A 77 -12.84 9.87 8.31
N ASN A 78 -12.01 10.36 7.37
CA ASN A 78 -11.13 11.51 7.59
C ASN A 78 -11.70 12.84 7.10
N ARG A 79 -12.95 12.87 6.59
CA ARG A 79 -13.61 14.06 6.01
C ARG A 79 -12.79 14.72 4.89
N LEU A 80 -12.11 13.90 4.10
CA LEU A 80 -11.37 14.32 2.92
C LEU A 80 -12.29 14.34 1.70
N LYS A 81 -12.02 15.26 0.79
CA LYS A 81 -12.70 15.41 -0.50
C LYS A 81 -11.66 15.69 -1.58
N LEU A 82 -12.06 15.69 -2.84
CA LEU A 82 -11.17 16.08 -3.93
C LEU A 82 -10.53 17.44 -3.65
N GLY A 83 -9.20 17.50 -3.78
CA GLY A 83 -8.40 18.70 -3.51
C GLY A 83 -8.09 18.98 -2.05
N SER A 84 -8.61 18.21 -1.09
CA SER A 84 -8.17 18.30 0.31
C SER A 84 -6.69 17.95 0.45
N GLU A 85 -6.03 18.53 1.46
CA GLU A 85 -4.68 18.14 1.87
C GLU A 85 -4.74 17.30 3.14
N PHE A 86 -3.87 16.30 3.23
CA PHE A 86 -3.59 15.54 4.44
C PHE A 86 -2.09 15.33 4.58
N ILE A 87 -1.63 14.86 5.74
CA ILE A 87 -0.20 14.76 6.05
C ILE A 87 0.21 13.29 6.16
N ILE A 88 1.27 12.92 5.44
CA ILE A 88 2.00 11.65 5.61
C ILE A 88 3.46 12.01 5.89
N ASN A 89 4.02 11.55 7.02
CA ASN A 89 5.42 11.80 7.40
C ASN A 89 5.86 13.27 7.25
N ASN A 90 5.04 14.21 7.74
CA ASN A 90 5.26 15.67 7.68
C ASN A 90 5.19 16.32 6.29
N GLU A 91 4.86 15.57 5.23
CA GLU A 91 4.58 16.15 3.92
C GLU A 91 3.08 16.25 3.67
N LYS A 92 2.70 17.36 3.04
CA LYS A 92 1.32 17.59 2.58
C LYS A 92 1.09 16.86 1.28
N ILE A 93 0.04 16.04 1.25
CA ILE A 93 -0.41 15.28 0.09
C ILE A 93 -1.82 15.74 -0.26
N LYS A 94 -2.05 16.07 -1.53
CA LYS A 94 -3.34 16.52 -2.05
C LYS A 94 -4.12 15.36 -2.63
N VAL A 95 -5.40 15.24 -2.27
CA VAL A 95 -6.30 14.26 -2.87
C VAL A 95 -6.57 14.65 -4.33
N CYS A 96 -6.17 13.80 -5.27
CA CYS A 96 -6.41 13.99 -6.71
C CYS A 96 -7.51 13.06 -7.27
N GLY A 97 -7.82 11.97 -6.56
CA GLY A 97 -8.95 11.12 -6.88
C GLY A 97 -9.39 10.27 -5.69
N ILE A 98 -10.61 9.79 -5.77
CA ILE A 98 -11.23 8.90 -4.78
C ILE A 98 -11.77 7.68 -5.51
N TYR A 99 -11.45 6.48 -5.01
CA TYR A 99 -11.98 5.23 -5.54
C TYR A 99 -12.82 4.48 -4.52
N GLU A 100 -13.65 3.56 -5.02
CA GLU A 100 -14.33 2.58 -4.18
C GLU A 100 -14.16 1.19 -4.77
N PHE A 101 -14.17 0.17 -3.91
CA PHE A 101 -14.29 -1.21 -4.34
C PHE A 101 -15.71 -1.43 -4.87
N LYS A 102 -15.82 -2.12 -6.02
CA LYS A 102 -17.12 -2.63 -6.44
C LYS A 102 -17.60 -3.58 -5.36
N LYS A 103 -18.85 -3.42 -4.96
CA LYS A 103 -19.53 -4.39 -4.10
C LYS A 103 -19.61 -5.70 -4.86
N ILE A 104 -18.66 -6.59 -4.61
CA ILE A 104 -18.77 -7.98 -5.01
C ILE A 104 -19.68 -8.61 -3.94
N GLU A 105 -20.85 -9.10 -4.36
CA GLU A 105 -21.70 -9.91 -3.49
C GLU A 105 -20.91 -11.17 -3.13
N GLN A 106 -20.31 -11.21 -1.94
CA GLN A 106 -19.70 -12.41 -1.41
C GLN A 106 -20.60 -13.05 -0.33
N PRO A 107 -20.66 -14.39 -0.30
CA PRO A 107 -21.27 -15.10 0.82
C PRO A 107 -20.50 -14.78 2.11
N GLU A 108 -21.25 -14.53 3.19
CA GLU A 108 -20.79 -14.07 4.51
C GLU A 108 -19.68 -14.96 5.14
N GLU A 109 -19.46 -16.17 4.60
CA GLU A 109 -18.54 -17.18 5.12
C GLU A 109 -17.05 -16.87 4.96
N PHE A 110 -16.66 -15.93 4.08
CA PHE A 110 -15.24 -15.57 3.86
C PHE A 110 -14.77 -14.34 4.62
N GLY A 111 -15.55 -13.81 5.58
CA GLY A 111 -15.13 -12.68 6.39
C GLY A 111 -14.83 -11.47 5.52
N GLY A 112 -15.88 -10.87 4.96
CA GLY A 112 -15.77 -9.79 3.97
C GLY A 112 -14.93 -8.62 4.47
N TYR A 113 -13.68 -8.57 4.01
CA TYR A 113 -12.86 -7.36 3.89
C TYR A 113 -11.85 -7.61 2.77
N PHE A 114 -12.29 -7.51 1.52
CA PHE A 114 -11.37 -7.24 0.42
C PHE A 114 -11.32 -5.73 0.23
N GLY A 115 -10.27 -5.14 0.78
CA GLY A 115 -9.98 -3.73 0.56
C GLY A 115 -9.24 -3.13 1.74
N ASP A 116 -7.99 -3.55 1.93
CA ASP A 116 -7.05 -2.74 2.68
C ASP A 116 -7.11 -1.31 2.12
N GLU A 117 -7.39 -0.32 2.98
CA GLU A 117 -7.47 1.10 2.62
C GLU A 117 -6.11 1.57 2.11
N THR A 118 -5.88 1.32 0.83
CA THR A 118 -4.61 1.57 0.17
C THR A 118 -4.65 2.96 -0.44
N ILE A 119 -3.70 3.78 -0.03
CA ILE A 119 -3.45 5.09 -0.58
C ILE A 119 -2.41 4.90 -1.68
N TYR A 120 -2.79 5.15 -2.92
CA TYR A 120 -1.85 5.17 -4.03
C TYR A 120 -1.27 6.57 -4.17
N ILE A 121 0.06 6.66 -4.23
CA ILE A 121 0.80 7.89 -4.45
C ILE A 121 1.81 7.68 -5.58
N PRO A 122 2.29 8.75 -6.22
CA PRO A 122 3.40 8.65 -7.15
C PRO A 122 4.63 7.97 -6.54
N PHE A 123 5.31 7.12 -7.31
CA PHE A 123 6.46 6.36 -6.85
C PHE A 123 7.59 7.24 -6.30
N LYS A 124 7.90 8.37 -6.95
CA LYS A 124 8.89 9.33 -6.44
C LYS A 124 8.47 9.96 -5.11
N THR A 125 7.18 10.26 -4.95
CA THR A 125 6.61 10.71 -3.68
C THR A 125 6.78 9.63 -2.61
N ALA A 126 6.49 8.36 -2.92
CA ALA A 126 6.71 7.26 -1.97
C ALA A 126 8.18 7.10 -1.56
N GLN A 127 9.12 7.18 -2.51
CA GLN A 127 10.56 7.12 -2.21
C GLN A 127 10.97 8.21 -1.21
N ARG A 128 10.48 9.44 -1.40
CA ARG A 128 10.77 10.55 -0.48
C ARG A 128 10.11 10.34 0.90
N LEU A 129 8.82 9.98 0.93
CA LEU A 129 8.05 9.83 2.15
C LEU A 129 8.46 8.62 3.00
N LEU A 130 8.81 7.52 2.34
CA LEU A 130 9.04 6.21 2.96
C LEU A 130 10.52 5.89 3.10
N SER A 131 11.42 6.82 2.75
CA SER A 131 12.83 6.79 3.14
C SER A 131 12.94 6.83 4.67
N ARG A 132 12.76 5.69 5.32
CA ARG A 132 12.76 5.57 6.78
C ARG A 132 14.19 5.52 7.30
N ARG A 133 14.39 6.15 8.46
CA ARG A 133 15.44 5.74 9.41
C ARG A 133 15.11 4.32 9.86
N TRP A 134 15.90 3.35 9.45
CA TRP A 134 15.84 2.03 10.08
C TRP A 134 16.30 2.15 11.54
N ARG A 135 15.72 1.34 12.44
CA ARG A 135 16.05 1.29 13.88
C ARG A 135 17.57 1.42 14.07
N GLY A 136 18.03 2.53 14.67
CA GLY A 136 19.45 2.85 14.81
C GLY A 136 19.92 4.13 14.10
N GLY A 137 19.03 4.86 13.43
CA GLY A 137 19.34 6.22 12.93
C GLY A 137 19.96 6.28 11.53
N VAL A 138 20.12 5.14 10.85
CA VAL A 138 20.57 5.10 9.46
C VAL A 138 19.39 5.43 8.55
N VAL A 139 19.44 6.58 7.90
CA VAL A 139 18.54 6.91 6.79
C VAL A 139 19.00 6.06 5.61
N ALA A 140 18.20 5.07 5.23
CA ALA A 140 18.39 4.42 3.95
C ALA A 140 17.77 5.32 2.88
N ASP A 141 18.61 5.92 2.04
CA ASP A 141 18.15 6.63 0.86
C ASP A 141 17.38 5.65 -0.03
N ALA A 142 16.08 5.90 -0.24
CA ALA A 142 15.23 5.11 -1.12
C ALA A 142 15.23 5.64 -2.57
N GLU A 143 16.01 6.69 -2.88
CA GLU A 143 16.13 7.19 -4.24
C GLU A 143 16.57 6.08 -5.20
N GLY A 144 15.77 5.87 -6.24
CA GLY A 144 16.01 4.82 -7.24
C GLY A 144 15.77 3.39 -6.74
N LYS A 145 15.27 3.19 -5.51
CA LYS A 145 15.00 1.86 -4.94
C LYS A 145 13.50 1.56 -4.88
N ALA A 146 13.15 0.31 -5.12
CA ALA A 146 11.82 -0.24 -4.93
C ALA A 146 11.91 -1.46 -4.01
N GLU A 147 10.99 -1.61 -3.07
CA GLU A 147 10.93 -2.78 -2.18
C GLU A 147 10.28 -3.99 -2.86
N MET A 148 9.38 -3.75 -3.81
CA MET A 148 8.65 -4.77 -4.55
C MET A 148 8.59 -4.39 -6.02
N LEU A 149 8.76 -5.37 -6.89
CA LEU A 149 8.59 -5.25 -8.34
C LEU A 149 7.51 -6.26 -8.79
N THR A 150 6.44 -5.75 -9.38
CA THR A 150 5.41 -6.58 -10.02
C THR A 150 5.59 -6.50 -11.53
N VAL A 151 5.65 -7.66 -12.19
CA VAL A 151 5.87 -7.74 -13.65
C VAL A 151 4.70 -8.45 -14.30
N LYS A 152 4.08 -7.79 -15.29
CA LYS A 152 3.08 -8.39 -16.17
C LYS A 152 3.80 -9.06 -17.35
N VAL A 153 3.43 -10.30 -17.64
CA VAL A 153 3.95 -11.04 -18.81
C VAL A 153 2.83 -11.37 -19.78
N ASP A 154 3.14 -11.38 -21.07
CA ASP A 154 2.14 -11.60 -22.13
C ASP A 154 1.57 -13.03 -22.13
N PHE A 155 2.39 -14.02 -21.73
CA PHE A 155 2.03 -15.45 -21.75
C PHE A 155 2.67 -16.19 -20.57
N LEU A 156 1.99 -17.22 -20.05
CA LEU A 156 2.49 -18.05 -18.95
C LEU A 156 3.86 -18.68 -19.26
N ASP A 157 4.05 -19.13 -20.50
CA ASP A 157 5.30 -19.75 -20.97
C ASP A 157 6.49 -18.78 -20.96
N ASN A 158 6.24 -17.47 -20.84
CA ASN A 158 7.28 -16.46 -20.76
C ASN A 158 7.69 -16.14 -19.32
N VAL A 159 6.97 -16.60 -18.29
CA VAL A 159 7.27 -16.30 -16.88
C VAL A 159 8.72 -16.64 -16.55
N GLN A 160 9.16 -17.87 -16.81
CA GLN A 160 10.53 -18.29 -16.47
C GLN A 160 11.59 -17.52 -17.26
N LYS A 161 11.32 -17.20 -18.53
CA LYS A 161 12.24 -16.41 -19.36
C LYS A 161 12.38 -14.98 -18.82
N THR A 162 11.26 -14.37 -18.43
CA THR A 162 11.25 -13.03 -17.82
C THR A 162 11.96 -13.02 -16.47
N ILE A 163 11.72 -14.00 -15.60
CA ILE A 163 12.45 -14.13 -14.32
C ILE A 163 13.95 -14.25 -14.57
N ASN A 164 14.37 -15.11 -15.50
CA ASN A 164 15.79 -15.27 -15.82
C ASN A 164 16.41 -13.97 -16.36
N TYR A 165 15.68 -13.24 -17.19
CA TYR A 165 16.13 -11.95 -17.70
C TYR A 165 16.29 -10.92 -16.58
N ILE A 166 15.29 -10.79 -15.70
CA ILE A 166 15.33 -9.89 -14.54
C ILE A 166 16.51 -10.24 -13.65
N ASN A 167 16.66 -11.51 -13.28
CA ASN A 167 17.78 -11.96 -12.47
C ASN A 167 19.10 -11.63 -13.16
N ASN A 168 19.30 -11.95 -14.43
CA ASN A 168 20.56 -11.63 -15.12
C ASN A 168 20.83 -10.14 -15.27
N THR A 169 19.78 -9.30 -15.36
CA THR A 169 19.92 -7.85 -15.53
C THR A 169 20.17 -7.16 -14.19
N LEU A 170 19.51 -7.60 -13.12
CA LEU A 170 19.61 -7.00 -11.78
C LEU A 170 20.72 -7.62 -10.92
N SER A 171 21.15 -8.85 -11.19
CA SER A 171 22.21 -9.54 -10.41
C SER A 171 23.59 -8.92 -10.58
N ASP A 172 23.80 -8.09 -11.61
CA ASP A 172 25.08 -7.45 -11.86
C ASP A 172 25.34 -6.18 -11.03
N GLY A 173 24.39 -5.77 -10.18
CA GLY A 173 24.62 -4.82 -9.08
C GLY A 173 25.43 -3.58 -9.45
N LYS A 174 25.14 -2.95 -10.59
CA LYS A 174 25.65 -1.62 -10.95
C LYS A 174 24.58 -0.56 -10.77
#